data_AF-K1UJZ6-F1
#
_entry.id   AF-K1UJZ6-F1
#
_cell.length_a   1.000
_cell.length_b   1.000
_cell.length_c   1.000
_cell.angle_alpha   90.00
_cell.angle_beta   90.00
_cell.angle_gamma   90.00
#
_symmetry.space_group_name_H-M   'P 1'
#
loop_
_entity.id
_entity.type
_entity.pdbx_description
1 polymer ?
#
loop_
_entity_poly.entity_id
_entity_poly.type
_entity_poly.pdbx_seq_one_letter_code
_entity_poly.pdbx_strand_id
1 'polypeptide(L)'
;IAKEILESVGGYEDVAERVMHLIACHHTYTDIDGKDLQILIEADFIVNLYEDSASKNAVRNAYEKIFVTESGKKILKDSFGI
;
A
#
# COMPACT_ATOMS: atom_id res chain seq x y z
N ILE A 1 0.05 -18.47 10.14
CA ILE A 1 -0.78 -18.56 8.93
C ILE A 1 -0.07 -18.11 7.66
N ALA A 2 0.30 -16.83 7.42
CA ALA A 2 0.89 -16.42 6.13
C ALA A 2 2.13 -17.24 5.72
N LYS A 3 3.03 -17.51 6.68
CA LYS A 3 4.18 -18.40 6.50
C LYS A 3 3.79 -19.80 6.01
N GLU A 4 2.87 -20.45 6.71
CA GLU A 4 2.40 -21.81 6.39
C GLU A 4 1.75 -21.86 5.00
N ILE A 5 1.02 -20.81 4.60
CA ILE A 5 0.44 -20.72 3.26
C ILE A 5 1.55 -20.64 2.21
N LEU A 6 2.54 -19.76 2.39
CA LEU A 6 3.66 -19.62 1.45
C LEU A 6 4.46 -20.93 1.31
N GLU A 7 4.73 -21.61 2.43
CA GLU A 7 5.41 -22.92 2.45
C GLU A 7 4.57 -24.00 1.75
N SER A 8 3.24 -23.99 1.91
CA SER A 8 2.36 -24.96 1.26
C SER A 8 2.28 -24.80 -0.26
N VAL A 9 2.43 -23.58 -0.77
CA VAL A 9 2.43 -23.30 -2.22
C VAL A 9 3.81 -23.59 -2.83
N GLY A 10 4.89 -23.25 -2.10
CA GLY A 10 6.28 -23.44 -2.52
C GLY A 10 6.73 -22.45 -3.61
N GLY A 11 8.06 -22.31 -3.77
CA GLY A 11 8.66 -21.48 -4.83
C GLY A 11 8.75 -19.99 -4.52
N TYR A 12 8.68 -19.60 -3.24
CA TYR A 12 8.77 -18.23 -2.76
C TYR A 12 9.82 -18.06 -1.66
N GLU A 13 10.73 -19.01 -1.48
CA GLU A 13 11.69 -19.05 -0.39
C GLU A 13 12.59 -17.80 -0.35
N ASP A 14 12.87 -17.21 -1.51
CA ASP A 14 13.69 -16.01 -1.69
C ASP A 14 12.97 -14.70 -1.30
N VAL A 15 11.64 -14.70 -1.32
CA VAL A 15 10.82 -13.51 -1.02
C VAL A 15 9.94 -13.66 0.22
N ALA A 16 9.86 -14.85 0.81
CA ALA A 16 8.90 -15.18 1.87
C ALA A 16 8.99 -14.21 3.05
N GLU A 17 10.20 -13.93 3.53
CA GLU A 17 10.41 -12.97 4.63
C GLU A 17 9.94 -11.57 4.25
N ARG A 18 10.28 -11.11 3.04
CA ARG A 18 9.86 -9.78 2.57
C ARG A 18 8.35 -9.67 2.46
N VAL A 19 7.70 -10.67 1.86
CA VAL A 19 6.23 -10.72 1.74
C VAL A 19 5.56 -10.70 3.11
N MET A 20 6.04 -11.51 4.07
CA MET A 20 5.49 -11.50 5.43
C MET A 20 5.67 -10.15 6.12
N HIS A 21 6.81 -9.48 5.93
CA HIS A 21 7.02 -8.13 6.44
C HIS A 21 6.03 -7.13 5.83
N LEU A 22 5.83 -7.15 4.51
CA LEU A 22 4.86 -6.29 3.82
C LEU A 22 3.43 -6.50 4.37
N ILE A 23 3.01 -7.74 4.55
CA ILE A 23 1.71 -8.09 5.14
C ILE A 23 1.60 -7.55 6.57
N ALA A 24 2.65 -7.66 7.38
CA ALA A 24 2.61 -7.19 8.77
C ALA A 24 2.61 -5.66 8.89
N CYS A 25 3.21 -4.95 7.94
CA CYS A 25 3.54 -3.53 8.09
C CYS A 25 2.74 -2.56 7.21
N HIS A 26 1.92 -3.02 6.25
CA HIS A 26 1.20 -2.12 5.32
C HIS A 26 0.14 -1.19 5.96
N HIS A 27 -0.16 -1.31 7.25
CA HIS A 27 -0.95 -0.31 8.00
C HIS A 27 -0.09 0.60 8.90
N THR A 28 1.23 0.54 8.75
CA THR A 28 2.19 1.41 9.45
C THR A 28 2.67 2.49 8.48
N TYR A 29 2.27 3.74 8.72
CA TYR A 29 2.51 4.87 7.81
C TYR A 29 3.71 5.73 8.22
N THR A 30 4.56 5.22 9.11
CA THR A 30 5.79 5.85 9.60
C THR A 30 6.94 4.90 9.37
N ASP A 31 8.14 5.43 9.13
CA ASP A 31 9.36 4.64 8.94
C ASP A 31 9.20 3.52 7.89
N ILE A 32 8.59 3.87 6.75
CA ILE A 32 8.28 2.94 5.66
C ILE A 32 9.59 2.33 5.13
N ASP A 33 9.79 1.05 5.43
CA ASP A 33 10.93 0.28 4.99
C ASP A 33 10.75 -0.17 3.55
N GLY A 34 11.41 0.50 2.60
CA GLY A 34 11.48 0.08 1.20
C GLY A 34 10.35 0.59 0.29
N LYS A 35 10.63 0.62 -1.02
CA LYS A 35 9.74 1.18 -2.04
C LYS A 35 8.53 0.30 -2.33
N ASP A 36 8.69 -1.01 -2.24
CA ASP A 36 7.62 -2.00 -2.35
C ASP A 36 6.58 -1.87 -1.22
N LEU A 37 6.99 -1.58 0.02
CA LEU A 37 6.06 -1.28 1.10
C LEU A 37 5.30 0.02 0.83
N GLN A 38 6.00 1.08 0.40
CA GLN A 38 5.37 2.33 -0.01
C GLN A 38 4.32 2.11 -1.12
N ILE A 39 4.67 1.32 -2.15
CA ILE A 39 3.76 1.01 -3.26
C ILE A 39 2.53 0.24 -2.76
N LEU A 40 2.72 -0.75 -1.88
CA LEU A 40 1.61 -1.53 -1.32
C LEU A 40 0.66 -0.64 -0.52
N ILE A 41 1.20 0.23 0.35
CA ILE A 41 0.43 1.20 1.14
C ILE A 41 -0.37 2.13 0.22
N GLU A 42 0.29 2.71 -0.79
CA GLU A 42 -0.36 3.64 -1.72
C GLU A 42 -1.48 2.96 -2.52
N ALA A 43 -1.28 1.73 -2.97
CA ALA A 43 -2.28 0.96 -3.68
C ALA A 43 -3.51 0.65 -2.81
N ASP A 44 -3.28 0.24 -1.55
CA ASP A 44 -4.34 -0.01 -0.57
C ASP A 44 -5.15 1.27 -0.28
N PHE A 45 -4.47 2.40 -0.07
CA PHE A 45 -5.13 3.69 0.14
C PHE A 45 -6.04 4.11 -1.01
N ILE A 46 -5.65 3.88 -2.27
CA ILE A 46 -6.48 4.28 -3.43
C ILE A 46 -7.84 3.58 -3.38
N VAL A 47 -7.85 2.27 -3.14
CA VAL A 47 -9.08 1.48 -3.09
C VAL A 47 -9.88 1.81 -1.84
N ASN A 48 -9.24 1.90 -0.66
CA ASN A 48 -9.92 2.25 0.59
C ASN A 48 -10.63 3.61 0.49
N LEU A 49 -9.95 4.64 -0.04
CA LEU A 49 -10.56 5.96 -0.24
C LEU A 49 -11.78 5.92 -1.19
N TYR A 50 -11.77 5.01 -2.17
CA TYR A 50 -12.86 4.84 -3.11
C TYR A 50 -14.04 4.12 -2.47
N GLU A 51 -13.79 2.98 -1.81
CA GLU A 51 -14.80 2.16 -1.14
C GLU A 51 -15.49 2.91 0.00
N ASP A 52 -14.73 3.70 0.77
CA ASP A 52 -15.25 4.53 1.86
C ASP A 52 -15.98 5.78 1.36
N SER A 53 -16.07 6.01 0.04
CA SER A 53 -16.62 7.23 -0.56
C SER A 53 -16.00 8.49 0.07
N ALA A 54 -14.67 8.48 0.22
CA ALA A 54 -13.94 9.48 0.98
C ALA A 54 -14.14 10.91 0.42
N SER A 55 -14.21 11.89 1.31
CA SER A 55 -14.33 13.29 0.90
C SER A 55 -13.09 13.77 0.13
N LYS A 56 -13.24 14.75 -0.77
CA LYS A 56 -12.08 15.36 -1.47
C LYS A 56 -10.99 15.88 -0.53
N ASN A 57 -11.36 16.33 0.67
CA ASN A 57 -10.38 16.77 1.67
C ASN A 57 -9.59 15.59 2.26
N ALA A 58 -10.25 14.45 2.50
CA ALA A 58 -9.57 13.23 2.94
C ALA A 58 -8.60 12.72 1.87
N VAL A 59 -9.01 12.72 0.60
CA VAL A 59 -8.15 12.35 -0.53
C VAL A 59 -6.92 13.27 -0.63
N ARG A 60 -7.09 14.59 -0.52
CA ARG A 60 -5.95 15.53 -0.52
C ARG A 60 -5.01 15.32 0.67
N ASN A 61 -5.56 15.10 1.86
CA ASN A 61 -4.76 14.82 3.05
C ASN A 61 -3.93 13.54 2.89
N ALA A 62 -4.52 12.49 2.30
CA ALA A 62 -3.78 11.27 1.96
C ALA A 62 -2.69 11.56 0.91
N TYR A 63 -3.01 12.28 -0.17
CA TYR A 63 -2.05 12.69 -1.21
C TYR A 63 -0.82 13.39 -0.62
N GLU A 64 -1.02 14.29 0.34
CA GLU A 64 0.05 15.08 0.93
C GLU A 64 0.88 14.32 1.96
N LYS A 65 0.26 13.43 2.74
CA LYS A 65 0.90 12.80 3.91
C LYS A 65 1.36 11.37 3.69
N ILE A 66 0.72 10.64 2.79
CA ILE A 66 0.94 9.20 2.60
C ILE A 66 1.62 8.93 1.26
N PHE A 67 1.18 9.60 0.20
CA PHE A 67 1.66 9.31 -1.15
C PHE A 67 3.02 9.95 -1.40
N VAL A 68 4.00 9.12 -1.71
CA VAL A 68 5.38 9.50 -2.01
C VAL A 68 5.71 9.24 -3.47
N THR A 69 5.31 8.10 -4.03
CA THR A 69 5.68 7.74 -5.40
C THR A 69 4.93 8.58 -6.43
N GLU A 70 5.61 8.93 -7.51
CA GLU A 70 5.00 9.70 -8.61
C GLU A 70 3.84 8.94 -9.27
N SER A 71 3.97 7.62 -9.39
CA SER A 71 2.90 6.78 -9.94
C SER A 71 1.68 6.75 -9.03
N GLY A 72 1.86 6.53 -7.72
CA GLY A 72 0.75 6.54 -6.76
C GLY A 72 0.04 7.88 -6.72
N LYS A 73 0.81 8.99 -6.67
CA LYS A 73 0.28 10.35 -6.76
C LYS A 73 -0.54 10.59 -8.02
N LYS A 74 -0.02 10.17 -9.18
CA LYS A 74 -0.71 10.31 -10.46
C LYS A 74 -2.01 9.52 -10.47
N ILE A 75 -1.99 8.25 -10.05
CA ILE A 75 -3.18 7.40 -10.03
C ILE A 75 -4.24 7.99 -9.08
N LEU A 76 -3.85 8.44 -7.88
CA LEU A 76 -4.80 9.05 -6.94
C LEU A 76 -5.44 10.31 -7.54
N LYS A 77 -4.67 11.17 -8.20
CA LYS A 77 -5.21 12.36 -8.89
C LYS A 77 -6.19 12.00 -9.99
N ASP A 78 -5.81 11.05 -10.85
CA ASP A 78 -6.64 10.61 -11.97
C ASP A 78 -7.95 9.97 -11.47
N SER A 79 -7.90 9.16 -10.40
CA SER A 79 -9.06 8.48 -9.82
C SER A 79 -10.06 9.43 -9.15
N PHE A 80 -9.59 10.49 -8.49
CA PHE A 80 -10.44 11.38 -7.68
C PHE A 80 -10.60 12.80 -8.22
N GLY A 81 -9.92 13.14 -9.32
CA GLY A 81 -9.99 14.45 -9.97
C GLY A 81 -9.51 15.60 -9.07
N ILE A 82 -8.34 15.41 -8.42
CA ILE A 82 -7.73 16.40 -7.51
C ILE A 82 -6.42 16.99 -8.03
#